data_AF-A0A929CZL0-F1
#
_entry.id   AF-A0A929CZL0-F1
#
_cell.length_a   1.000
_cell.length_b   1.000
_cell.length_c   1.000
_cell.angle_alpha   90.00
_cell.angle_beta   90.00
_cell.angle_gamma   90.00
#
_symmetry.space_group_name_H-M   'P 1'
#
loop_
_entity.id
_entity.type
_entity.pdbx_description
1 polymer ?
#
loop_
_entity_poly.entity_id
_entity_poly.type
_entity_poly.pdbx_seq_one_letter_code
_entity_poly.pdbx_strand_id
1 'polypeptide(L)' 'MNKEERYDFVIVGGGPNGTALAAYLARSGESVCVLEERP' A
#
# COMPACT_ATOMS: atom_id res chain seq x y z
N MET A 1 -18.47 7.24 11.95
CA MET A 1 -18.44 5.84 11.49
C MET A 1 -17.00 5.51 11.15
N ASN A 2 -16.27 4.82 12.03
CA ASN A 2 -14.95 4.33 11.68
C ASN A 2 -15.15 3.07 10.84
N LYS A 3 -14.97 3.20 9.53
CA LYS A 3 -14.88 2.03 8.64
C LYS A 3 -13.46 1.51 8.81
N GLU A 4 -13.31 0.37 9.46
CA GLU A 4 -12.04 -0.35 9.44
C GLU A 4 -11.79 -0.81 8.01
N GLU A 5 -10.83 -0.20 7.34
CA GLU A 5 -10.36 -0.65 6.03
C GLU A 5 -9.36 -1.78 6.24
N ARG A 6 -9.61 -2.93 5.63
CA ARG A 6 -8.72 -4.09 5.66
C ARG A 6 -7.96 -4.16 4.34
N TYR A 7 -6.66 -4.38 4.46
CA TYR A 7 -5.74 -4.60 3.35
C TYR A 7 -4.94 -5.86 3.62
N ASP A 8 -4.59 -6.58 2.58
CA ASP A 8 -3.69 -7.74 2.66
C ASP A 8 -2.27 -7.28 3.02
N PHE A 9 -1.87 -6.09 2.54
CA PHE A 9 -0.58 -5.48 2.82
C PHE A 9 -0.68 -3.98 3.13
N VAL A 10 0.14 -3.53 4.08
CA VAL A 10 0.37 -2.10 4.37
C VAL A 10 1.86 -1.80 4.21
N ILE A 11 2.18 -0.82 3.36
CA ILE A 11 3.55 -0.37 3.08
C ILE A 11 3.71 1.04 3.64
N VAL A 12 4.73 1.24 4.47
CA VAL A 12 5.10 2.56 5.01
C VAL A 12 6.30 3.07 4.23
N GLY A 13 6.10 4.13 3.46
CA GLY A 13 7.06 4.74 2.54
C GLY A 13 6.67 4.55 1.06
N GLY A 14 6.38 5.65 0.37
CA GLY A 14 6.04 5.77 -1.05
C GLY A 14 7.23 6.04 -1.99
N GLY A 15 8.46 5.78 -1.54
CA GLY A 15 9.66 5.86 -2.38
C GLY A 15 9.68 4.81 -3.51
N PRO A 16 10.71 4.83 -4.38
CA PRO A 16 10.77 3.95 -5.57
C PRO A 16 10.57 2.46 -5.25
N ASN A 17 11.17 1.99 -4.16
CA ASN A 17 11.04 0.60 -3.73
C ASN A 17 9.66 0.28 -3.19
N GLY A 18 9.07 1.19 -2.39
CA GLY A 18 7.74 1.00 -1.80
C GLY A 18 6.66 0.95 -2.88
N THR A 19 6.72 1.87 -3.83
CA THR A 19 5.78 1.93 -4.96
C THR A 19 5.98 0.75 -5.93
N ALA A 20 7.23 0.33 -6.19
CA ALA A 20 7.50 -0.87 -6.99
C ALA A 20 6.94 -2.14 -6.33
N LEU A 21 7.12 -2.30 -5.02
CA LEU A 21 6.54 -3.39 -4.26
C LEU A 21 5.01 -3.35 -4.27
N ALA A 22 4.42 -2.18 -4.04
CA ALA A 22 2.97 -1.99 -4.07
C ALA A 22 2.38 -2.38 -5.43
N ALA A 23 3.00 -1.94 -6.52
CA ALA A 23 2.57 -2.28 -7.88
C ALA A 23 2.68 -3.78 -8.15
N TYR A 24 3.74 -4.44 -7.66
CA TYR A 24 3.91 -5.88 -7.81
C TYR A 24 2.84 -6.66 -7.06
N LEU A 25 2.58 -6.32 -5.79
CA LEU A 25 1.56 -6.97 -4.96
C LEU A 25 0.15 -6.73 -5.51
N ALA A 26 -0.17 -5.51 -5.92
CA ALA A 26 -1.44 -5.18 -6.55
C ALA A 26 -1.65 -5.96 -7.86
N ARG A 27 -0.59 -6.18 -8.64
CA ARG A 27 -0.65 -7.00 -9.87
C ARG A 27 -0.91 -8.48 -9.58
N SER A 28 -0.53 -8.96 -8.40
CA SER A 28 -0.88 -10.32 -7.93
C SER A 28 -2.33 -10.43 -7.43
N GLY A 29 -3.09 -9.33 -7.43
CA GLY A 29 -4.49 -9.28 -6.99
C GLY A 29 -4.69 -8.94 -5.52
N GLU A 30 -3.61 -8.59 -4.81
CA GLU A 30 -3.65 -8.25 -3.39
C GLU A 30 -4.15 -6.82 -3.17
N SER A 31 -4.88 -6.59 -2.08
CA SER A 31 -5.25 -5.25 -1.63
C SER A 31 -4.09 -4.62 -0.84
N VAL A 32 -3.61 -3.45 -1.29
CA VAL A 32 -2.40 -2.82 -0.75
C VAL A 32 -2.69 -1.36 -0.36
N CYS A 33 -2.31 -0.99 0.85
CA CYS A 33 -2.29 0.40 1.32
C CYS A 33 -0.85 0.90 1.35
N VAL A 34 -0.60 2.07 0.75
CA VAL A 34 0.70 2.76 0.85
C VAL A 34 0.50 4.03 1.64
N LEU A 35 1.29 4.19 2.70
CA LEU A 35 1.32 5.38 3.55
C LEU A 35 2.64 6.10 3.38
N GLU A 36 2.60 7.37 3.02
CA GLU A 36 3.78 8.23 2.91
C GLU A 36 3.55 9.49 3.76
N GLU A 37 4.60 9.96 4.42
CA GLU A 37 4.52 11.17 5.27
C GLU A 37 4.41 12.42 4.41
N ARG A 38 5.04 12.40 3.23
CA ARG A 38 5.17 13.55 2.34
C ARG A 38 4.15 13.51 1.19
N PRO A 39 3.63 14.67 0.75
CA PRO A 39 2.78 14.76 -0.43
C PRO A 39 3.46 14.26 -1.70
#